data_AF-A0A9Q3I157-F1
#
_entry.id   AF-A0A9Q3I157-F1
#
_cell.length_a   1.000
_cell.length_b   1.000
_cell.length_c   1.000
_cell.angle_alpha   90.00
_cell.angle_beta   90.00
_cell.angle_gamma   90.00
#
_symmetry.space_group_name_H-M   'P 1'
#
loop_
_entity.id
_entity.type
_entity.pdbx_description
1 polymer ?
#
loop_
_entity_poly.entity_id
_entity_poly.type
_entity_poly.pdbx_seq_one_letter_code
_entity_poly.pdbx_strand_id
1 'polypeptide(L)'
;MSSKVLTSHQSRWAEFLSEFHFSITYHPGILVTLPDALSCWDDMYPERGVEFISKNSQNFQQVLKQNEIKESSFFTINVEVFSYLFDQIEKAVWEDKDYKEILKQLAGGESVSDYTLEPQAKLLLFKDRVVPQRNHEIQLDILQKRHVSLLAGHPGQGKTLNLIKRDFYWAGKL
;
A
#
# COMPACT_ATOMS: atom_id res chain seq x y z
N MET A 1 -46.52 -0.35 23.23
CA MET A 1 -45.52 0.42 22.46
C MET A 1 -44.15 0.07 23.03
N SER A 2 -43.34 -0.72 22.32
CA SER A 2 -41.97 -1.02 22.76
C SER A 2 -41.06 0.14 22.35
N SER A 3 -40.55 0.87 23.32
CA SER A 3 -39.59 1.96 23.09
C SER A 3 -38.24 1.34 22.73
N LYS A 4 -37.86 1.41 21.44
CA LYS A 4 -36.52 1.01 20.99
C LYS A 4 -35.55 2.17 21.23
N VAL A 5 -34.47 1.92 21.98
CA VAL A 5 -33.36 2.87 22.14
C VAL A 5 -32.60 2.96 20.83
N LEU A 6 -32.54 4.15 20.23
CA LEU A 6 -31.78 4.40 19.01
C LEU A 6 -30.29 4.59 19.31
N THR A 7 -29.42 4.17 18.40
CA THR A 7 -28.00 4.54 18.46
C THR A 7 -27.80 6.01 18.09
N SER A 8 -26.64 6.59 18.43
CA SER A 8 -26.32 7.98 18.09
C SER A 8 -26.47 8.27 16.59
N HIS A 9 -26.01 7.35 15.74
CA HIS A 9 -26.15 7.46 14.29
C HIS A 9 -27.63 7.43 13.86
N GLN A 10 -28.42 6.49 14.39
CA GLN A 10 -29.85 6.39 14.09
C GLN A 10 -30.63 7.63 14.55
N SER A 11 -30.31 8.19 15.72
CA SER A 11 -30.93 9.42 16.22
C SER A 11 -30.67 10.60 15.29
N ARG A 12 -29.41 10.77 14.83
CA ARG A 12 -29.05 11.86 13.90
C ARG A 12 -29.80 11.75 12.58
N TRP A 13 -29.92 10.55 12.04
CA TRP A 13 -30.68 10.32 10.81
C TRP A 13 -32.19 10.47 11.01
N ALA A 14 -32.73 10.05 12.15
CA ALA A 14 -34.14 10.24 12.47
C ALA A 14 -34.50 11.73 12.57
N GLU A 15 -33.63 12.53 13.19
CA GLU A 15 -33.77 13.98 13.26
C GLU A 15 -33.75 14.61 11.86
N PHE A 16 -32.73 14.29 11.04
CA PHE A 16 -32.63 14.80 9.67
C PHE A 16 -33.84 14.40 8.79
N LEU A 17 -34.26 13.13 8.85
CA LEU A 17 -35.37 12.65 8.04
C LEU A 17 -36.72 13.25 8.48
N SER A 18 -36.85 13.69 9.74
CA SER A 18 -38.08 14.31 10.24
C SER A 18 -38.44 15.62 9.55
N GLU A 19 -37.48 16.27 8.90
CA GLU A 19 -37.69 17.49 8.12
C GLU A 19 -38.43 17.23 6.80
N PHE A 20 -38.56 15.98 6.36
CA PHE A 20 -39.15 15.60 5.09
C PHE A 20 -40.50 14.89 5.28
N HIS A 21 -41.41 15.08 4.33
CA HIS A 21 -42.63 14.27 4.26
C HIS A 21 -42.37 13.02 3.42
N PHE A 22 -42.11 11.89 4.08
CA PHE A 22 -41.79 10.63 3.41
C PHE A 22 -42.61 9.46 3.97
N SER A 23 -42.79 8.44 3.13
CA SER A 23 -43.42 7.17 3.52
C SER A 23 -42.45 6.02 3.27
N ILE A 24 -42.17 5.19 4.27
CA ILE A 24 -41.40 3.96 4.09
C ILE A 24 -42.36 2.85 3.67
N THR A 25 -42.35 2.47 2.39
CA THR A 25 -43.09 1.31 1.88
C THR A 25 -42.14 0.12 1.74
N TYR A 26 -42.47 -1.01 2.36
CA TYR A 26 -41.74 -2.25 2.14
C TYR A 26 -42.15 -2.84 0.79
N HIS A 27 -41.18 -3.03 -0.10
CA HIS A 27 -41.38 -3.74 -1.35
C HIS A 27 -40.66 -5.09 -1.28
N PRO A 28 -41.38 -6.22 -1.45
CA PRO A 28 -40.77 -7.54 -1.51
C PRO A 28 -39.73 -7.61 -2.63
N GLY A 29 -38.54 -8.18 -2.36
CA GLY A 29 -37.38 -8.14 -3.27
C GLY A 29 -37.62 -8.64 -4.71
N ILE A 30 -38.65 -9.44 -4.95
CA ILE A 30 -39.02 -9.92 -6.29
C ILE A 30 -39.65 -8.81 -7.16
N LEU A 31 -40.35 -7.84 -6.54
CA LEU A 31 -41.00 -6.72 -7.22
C LEU A 31 -40.08 -5.49 -7.36
N VAL A 32 -38.85 -5.64 -6.88
CA VAL A 32 -37.88 -4.59 -6.71
C VAL A 32 -36.89 -4.70 -7.86
N THR A 33 -37.33 -4.24 -9.04
CA THR A 33 -36.57 -4.35 -10.30
C THR A 33 -35.45 -3.31 -10.43
N LEU A 34 -35.42 -2.29 -9.55
CA LEU A 34 -34.57 -1.10 -9.73
C LEU A 34 -33.45 -0.80 -8.71
N PRO A 35 -33.43 -1.28 -7.46
CA PRO A 35 -32.28 -0.95 -6.60
C PRO A 35 -31.02 -1.68 -7.04
N ASP A 36 -31.17 -2.75 -7.83
CA ASP A 36 -30.05 -3.43 -8.44
C ASP A 36 -29.51 -2.70 -9.69
N ALA A 37 -30.30 -1.82 -10.32
CA ALA A 37 -29.89 -1.12 -11.53
C ALA A 37 -28.82 -0.03 -11.29
N LEU A 38 -28.65 0.43 -10.04
CA LEU A 38 -27.58 1.35 -9.65
C LEU A 38 -26.37 0.61 -9.04
N SER A 39 -26.49 -0.67 -8.70
CA SER A 39 -25.38 -1.51 -8.23
C SER A 39 -24.81 -2.41 -9.33
N CYS A 40 -25.62 -2.86 -10.29
CA CYS A 40 -25.23 -3.66 -11.44
C CYS A 40 -25.10 -2.78 -12.67
N TRP A 41 -23.94 -2.14 -12.83
CA TRP A 41 -23.57 -1.68 -14.17
C TRP A 41 -23.07 -2.89 -14.98
N ASP A 42 -23.46 -2.96 -16.25
CA ASP A 42 -23.11 -4.04 -17.19
C ASP A 42 -21.59 -4.24 -17.38
N ASP A 43 -20.79 -3.26 -16.98
CA ASP A 43 -19.33 -3.26 -16.99
C ASP A 43 -18.70 -3.70 -15.66
N MET A 44 -19.49 -3.97 -14.60
CA MET A 44 -19.01 -4.32 -13.25
C MET A 44 -19.27 -5.78 -12.87
N TYR A 45 -20.27 -6.43 -13.46
CA TYR A 45 -20.57 -7.84 -13.19
C TYR A 45 -20.04 -8.75 -14.30
N PRO A 46 -19.29 -9.82 -13.95
CA PRO A 46 -18.88 -10.80 -14.93
C PRO A 46 -20.10 -11.60 -15.39
N GLU A 47 -20.62 -11.32 -16.58
CA GLU A 47 -21.45 -12.29 -17.30
C GLU A 47 -20.63 -13.56 -17.58
N ARG A 48 -21.27 -14.72 -17.78
CA ARG A 48 -20.52 -15.94 -18.13
C ARG A 48 -19.73 -15.73 -19.42
N GLY A 49 -18.43 -16.05 -19.40
CA GLY A 49 -17.57 -16.02 -20.59
C GLY A 49 -16.39 -15.07 -20.46
N VAL A 50 -15.85 -14.59 -21.57
CA VAL A 50 -14.73 -13.62 -21.61
C VAL A 50 -15.17 -12.22 -22.07
N GLU A 51 -16.45 -12.05 -22.40
CA GLU A 51 -16.98 -10.81 -22.98
C GLU A 51 -17.01 -9.64 -22.00
N PHE A 52 -17.09 -9.87 -20.69
CA PHE A 52 -16.96 -8.79 -19.70
C PHE A 52 -15.53 -8.23 -19.62
N ILE A 53 -14.50 -9.02 -19.99
CA ILE A 53 -13.10 -8.58 -19.97
C ILE A 53 -12.87 -7.52 -21.05
N SER A 54 -13.56 -7.61 -22.19
CA SER A 54 -13.46 -6.60 -23.25
C SER A 54 -14.19 -5.31 -22.90
N LYS A 55 -15.30 -5.38 -22.15
CA LYS A 55 -16.04 -4.20 -21.66
C LYS A 55 -15.28 -3.45 -20.57
N ASN A 56 -14.60 -4.16 -19.67
CA ASN A 56 -13.78 -3.53 -18.63
C ASN A 56 -12.53 -4.38 -18.34
N SER A 57 -11.44 -4.02 -19.00
CA SER A 57 -10.14 -4.72 -18.89
C SER A 57 -9.48 -4.57 -17.52
N GLN A 58 -9.99 -3.69 -16.65
CA GLN A 58 -9.45 -3.45 -15.32
C GLN A 58 -10.07 -4.35 -14.24
N ASN A 59 -11.23 -4.97 -14.49
CA ASN A 59 -11.95 -5.77 -13.50
C ASN A 59 -11.22 -7.04 -13.04
N PHE A 60 -10.32 -7.58 -13.86
CA PHE A 60 -9.60 -8.83 -13.58
C PHE A 60 -8.09 -8.67 -13.72
N GLN A 61 -7.54 -7.63 -13.10
CA GLN A 61 -6.10 -7.56 -12.90
C GLN A 61 -5.70 -8.43 -11.70
N GLN A 62 -5.22 -9.64 -11.99
CA GLN A 62 -4.53 -10.43 -10.97
C GLN A 62 -3.27 -9.67 -10.54
N VAL A 63 -3.35 -9.03 -9.37
CA VAL A 63 -2.27 -8.18 -8.84
C VAL A 63 -1.05 -9.00 -8.41
N LEU A 64 -1.26 -10.26 -8.00
CA LEU A 64 -0.21 -11.21 -7.64
C LEU A 64 -0.11 -12.29 -8.71
N LYS A 65 0.83 -12.15 -9.65
CA LYS A 65 1.10 -13.22 -10.62
C LYS A 65 1.95 -14.31 -9.95
N GLN A 66 1.67 -15.56 -10.26
CA GLN A 66 2.33 -16.71 -9.63
C GLN A 66 3.85 -16.74 -9.86
N ASN A 67 4.33 -16.08 -10.92
CA ASN A 67 5.75 -15.97 -11.25
C ASN A 67 6.46 -14.80 -10.54
N GLU A 68 5.73 -13.93 -9.84
CA GLU A 68 6.26 -12.76 -9.13
C GLU A 68 6.50 -13.04 -7.63
N ILE A 69 6.13 -14.24 -7.15
CA ILE A 69 6.41 -14.68 -5.78
C ILE A 69 7.88 -15.14 -5.72
N LYS A 70 8.79 -14.19 -5.54
CA LYS A 70 10.18 -14.47 -5.18
C LYS A 70 10.26 -14.52 -3.66
N GLU A 71 10.89 -15.57 -3.13
CA GLU A 71 11.32 -15.61 -1.73
C GLU A 71 12.35 -14.49 -1.52
N SER A 72 11.87 -13.32 -1.09
CA SER A 72 12.73 -12.21 -0.71
C SER A 72 12.55 -11.96 0.79
N SER A 73 13.68 -11.79 1.48
CA SER A 73 13.72 -11.43 2.92
C SER A 73 12.95 -10.12 3.19
N PHE A 74 12.78 -9.29 2.16
CA PHE A 74 11.99 -8.07 2.15
C PHE A 74 10.55 -8.35 1.66
N PHE A 75 9.79 -9.14 2.41
CA PHE A 75 8.43 -9.64 2.08
C PHE A 75 7.39 -8.60 1.62
N THR A 76 7.70 -7.30 1.66
CA THR A 76 6.81 -6.20 1.29
C THR A 76 7.34 -5.26 0.22
N ILE A 77 8.54 -5.52 -0.29
CA ILE A 77 9.09 -4.77 -1.41
C ILE A 77 8.94 -5.63 -2.66
N ASN A 78 8.05 -5.22 -3.57
CA ASN A 78 8.06 -5.81 -4.90
C ASN A 78 9.38 -5.43 -5.59
N VAL A 79 10.32 -6.38 -5.64
CA VAL A 79 11.73 -6.18 -6.00
C VAL A 79 11.87 -5.59 -7.42
N GLU A 80 10.95 -5.89 -8.32
CA GLU A 80 11.00 -5.38 -9.70
C GLU A 80 10.70 -3.88 -9.76
N VAL A 81 9.70 -3.41 -9.01
CA VAL A 81 9.33 -1.99 -8.93
C VAL A 81 10.42 -1.15 -8.27
N PHE A 82 11.22 -1.78 -7.40
CA PHE A 82 12.26 -1.12 -6.62
C PHE A 82 13.67 -1.33 -7.18
N SER A 83 13.86 -2.13 -8.23
CA SER A 83 15.17 -2.42 -8.83
C SER A 83 15.96 -1.14 -9.15
N TYR A 84 15.38 -0.25 -9.96
CA TYR A 84 16.00 1.03 -10.31
C TYR A 84 16.23 1.94 -9.11
N LEU A 85 15.33 1.90 -8.12
CA LEU A 85 15.50 2.69 -6.90
C LEU A 85 16.66 2.14 -6.06
N PHE A 86 16.82 0.82 -5.95
CA PHE A 86 17.92 0.22 -5.24
C PHE A 86 19.26 0.52 -5.89
N ASP A 87 19.33 0.54 -7.23
CA ASP A 87 20.53 0.98 -7.95
C ASP A 87 20.88 2.44 -7.64
N GLN A 88 19.87 3.31 -7.53
CA GLN A 88 20.08 4.71 -7.12
C GLN A 88 20.56 4.80 -5.67
N ILE A 89 19.92 4.07 -4.75
CA ILE A 89 20.31 4.04 -3.33
C ILE A 89 21.75 3.56 -3.19
N GLU A 90 22.12 2.47 -3.88
CA GLU A 90 23.49 1.96 -3.87
C GLU A 90 24.47 3.06 -4.28
N LYS A 91 24.30 3.66 -5.46
CA LYS A 91 25.19 4.72 -5.96
C LYS A 91 25.30 5.88 -4.98
N ALA A 92 24.17 6.32 -4.43
CA ALA A 92 24.11 7.47 -3.57
C ALA A 92 24.78 7.19 -2.19
N VAL A 93 24.64 5.97 -1.66
CA VAL A 93 25.39 5.51 -0.47
C VAL A 93 26.90 5.45 -0.76
N TRP A 94 27.31 4.98 -1.94
CA TRP A 94 28.70 4.99 -2.38
C TRP A 94 29.25 6.38 -2.74
N GLU A 95 28.45 7.44 -2.75
CA GLU A 95 28.93 8.81 -2.95
C GLU A 95 29.17 9.53 -1.61
N ASP A 96 28.38 9.21 -0.59
CA ASP A 96 28.41 9.83 0.72
C ASP A 96 29.71 9.55 1.50
N LYS A 97 30.23 10.55 2.21
CA LYS A 97 31.48 10.41 2.97
C LYS A 97 31.27 9.57 4.23
N ASP A 98 30.16 9.78 4.93
CA ASP A 98 29.84 9.10 6.19
C ASP A 98 29.65 7.59 5.96
N TYR A 99 28.85 7.23 4.95
CA TYR A 99 28.59 5.82 4.63
C TYR A 99 29.80 5.12 4.02
N LYS A 100 30.68 5.81 3.29
CA LYS A 100 31.95 5.24 2.80
C LYS A 100 32.87 4.77 3.93
N GLU A 101 32.95 5.52 5.02
CA GLU A 101 33.75 5.12 6.18
C GLU A 101 33.19 3.86 6.82
N ILE A 102 31.87 3.80 7.00
CA ILE A 102 31.16 2.62 7.51
C ILE A 102 31.39 1.41 6.57
N LEU A 103 31.28 1.58 5.25
CA LEU A 103 31.51 0.50 4.28
C LEU A 103 32.95 -0.04 4.33
N LYS A 104 33.95 0.83 4.52
CA LYS A 104 35.35 0.41 4.65
C LYS A 104 35.60 -0.38 5.94
N GLN A 105 35.01 0.07 7.05
CA GLN A 105 35.12 -0.64 8.34
C GLN A 105 34.44 -2.01 8.28
N LEU A 106 33.25 -2.09 7.67
CA LEU A 106 32.55 -3.36 7.44
C LEU A 106 33.34 -4.31 6.53
N ALA A 107 33.97 -3.79 5.46
CA ALA A 107 34.85 -4.58 4.60
C ALA A 107 36.12 -5.07 5.31
N GLY A 108 36.58 -4.33 6.33
CA GLY A 108 37.68 -4.71 7.22
C GLY A 108 37.31 -5.78 8.27
N GLY A 109 36.03 -6.18 8.35
CA GLY A 109 35.54 -7.16 9.31
C GLY A 109 35.24 -6.59 10.70
N GLU A 110 35.26 -5.26 10.86
CA GLU A 110 34.89 -4.61 12.11
C GLU A 110 33.36 -4.50 12.22
N SER A 111 32.81 -4.87 13.38
CA SER A 111 31.38 -4.71 13.65
C SER A 111 31.10 -3.27 14.07
N VAL A 112 30.57 -2.48 13.13
CA VAL A 112 30.24 -1.07 13.35
C VAL A 112 28.74 -0.94 13.63
N SER A 113 28.41 -0.65 14.90
CA SER A 113 27.12 -0.09 15.34
C SER A 113 25.87 -0.60 14.59
N ASP A 114 25.62 -1.91 14.61
CA ASP A 114 24.45 -2.58 14.00
C ASP A 114 24.27 -2.41 12.48
N TYR A 115 25.29 -1.93 11.77
CA TYR A 115 25.30 -1.88 10.31
C TYR A 115 25.75 -3.21 9.73
N THR A 116 25.02 -3.67 8.71
CA THR A 116 25.33 -4.88 7.95
C THR A 116 25.31 -4.55 6.47
N LEU A 117 26.22 -5.14 5.70
CA LEU A 117 26.20 -5.05 4.25
C LEU A 117 25.52 -6.30 3.68
N GLU A 118 24.50 -6.11 2.85
CA GLU A 118 23.89 -7.24 2.14
C GLU A 118 24.73 -7.61 0.91
N PRO A 119 25.33 -8.82 0.84
CA PRO A 119 26.32 -9.15 -0.19
C PRO A 119 25.75 -9.19 -1.61
N GLN A 120 24.47 -9.56 -1.76
CA GLN A 120 23.82 -9.75 -3.06
C GLN A 120 23.29 -8.44 -3.64
N ALA A 121 22.64 -7.63 -2.80
CA ALA A 121 22.03 -6.37 -3.20
C ALA A 121 22.98 -5.17 -3.09
N LYS A 122 24.14 -5.32 -2.43
CA LYS A 122 25.10 -4.25 -2.13
C LYS A 122 24.47 -3.05 -1.40
N LEU A 123 23.40 -3.30 -0.66
CA LEU A 123 22.69 -2.30 0.12
C LEU A 123 23.22 -2.29 1.55
N LEU A 124 23.33 -1.09 2.11
CA LEU A 124 23.63 -0.89 3.52
C LEU A 124 22.35 -1.08 4.34
N LEU A 125 22.43 -1.97 5.32
CA LEU A 125 21.35 -2.26 6.26
C LEU A 125 21.72 -1.74 7.65
N PHE A 126 20.72 -1.25 8.38
CA PHE A 126 20.82 -0.92 9.80
C PHE A 126 19.69 -1.61 10.56
N LYS A 127 20.01 -2.57 11.43
CA LYS A 127 19.02 -3.43 12.11
C LYS A 127 18.03 -4.06 11.12
N ASP A 128 18.56 -4.73 10.09
CA ASP A 128 17.81 -5.40 9.03
C ASP A 128 16.89 -4.50 8.17
N ARG A 129 17.15 -3.19 8.15
CA ARG A 129 16.40 -2.22 7.35
C ARG A 129 17.30 -1.48 6.39
N VAL A 130 16.83 -1.27 5.16
CA VAL A 130 17.58 -0.55 4.13
C VAL A 130 17.79 0.89 4.54
N VAL A 131 18.99 1.42 4.36
CA VAL A 131 19.32 2.81 4.62
C VAL A 131 19.31 3.59 3.31
N PRO A 132 18.17 4.19 2.89
CA PRO A 132 18.18 5.13 1.80
C PRO A 132 18.89 6.37 2.34
N GLN A 133 19.96 6.78 1.67
CA GLN A 133 20.76 7.95 2.00
C GLN A 133 19.87 9.15 2.40
N ARG A 134 20.43 10.14 3.11
CA ARG A 134 19.71 11.37 3.55
C ARG A 134 19.30 12.32 2.40
N ASN A 135 19.11 11.82 1.18
CA ASN A 135 18.58 12.59 0.06
C ASN A 135 17.04 12.59 0.10
N HIS A 136 16.45 13.79 0.07
CA HIS A 136 15.00 13.98 0.08
C HIS A 136 14.31 13.39 -1.16
N GLU A 137 14.97 13.40 -2.32
CA GLU A 137 14.40 12.90 -3.57
C GLU A 137 14.16 11.39 -3.51
N ILE A 138 15.15 10.63 -3.02
CA ILE A 138 15.06 9.17 -2.86
C ILE A 138 13.98 8.81 -1.84
N GLN A 139 13.89 9.56 -0.73
CA GLN A 139 12.85 9.35 0.27
C GLN A 139 11.45 9.60 -0.27
N LEU A 140 11.28 10.63 -1.10
CA LEU A 140 10.01 10.96 -1.74
C LEU A 140 9.62 9.88 -2.75
N ASP A 141 10.55 9.38 -3.55
CA ASP A 141 10.28 8.29 -4.50
C ASP A 141 9.89 6.99 -3.78
N ILE A 142 10.55 6.65 -2.66
CA ILE A 142 10.15 5.53 -1.79
C ILE A 142 8.72 5.69 -1.29
N LEU A 143 8.38 6.88 -0.78
CA LEU A 143 7.04 7.20 -0.27
C LEU A 143 5.99 7.06 -1.36
N GLN A 144 6.24 7.66 -2.53
CA GLN A 144 5.32 7.64 -3.65
C GLN A 144 5.12 6.23 -4.18
N LYS A 145 6.19 5.46 -4.41
CA LYS A 145 6.10 4.08 -4.91
C LYS A 145 5.36 3.16 -3.93
N ARG A 146 5.54 3.33 -2.62
CA ARG A 146 4.80 2.55 -1.62
C ARG A 146 3.33 2.93 -1.56
N HIS A 147 3.02 4.22 -1.64
CA HIS A 147 1.64 4.70 -1.65
C HIS A 147 0.88 4.28 -2.92
N VAL A 148 1.53 4.34 -4.07
CA VAL A 148 0.90 4.09 -5.39
C VAL A 148 0.83 2.60 -5.73
N SER A 149 1.54 1.73 -4.99
CA SER A 149 1.53 0.30 -5.25
C SER A 149 0.11 -0.30 -5.16
N LEU A 150 -0.33 -0.95 -6.24
CA LEU A 150 -1.62 -1.65 -6.31
C LEU A 150 -1.75 -2.72 -5.20
N LEU A 151 -0.64 -3.35 -4.83
CA LEU A 151 -0.58 -4.35 -3.74
C LEU A 151 -0.81 -3.74 -2.35
N ALA A 152 -0.45 -2.47 -2.16
CA ALA A 152 -0.61 -1.79 -0.88
C ALA A 152 -2.05 -1.24 -0.69
N GLY A 153 -2.83 -1.12 -1.77
CA GLY A 153 -4.21 -0.64 -1.74
C GLY A 153 -4.35 0.84 -1.37
N HIS A 154 -3.42 1.69 -1.83
CA HIS A 154 -3.37 3.13 -1.53
C HIS A 154 -3.57 3.46 -0.04
N PRO A 155 -2.65 3.00 0.82
CA PRO A 155 -2.79 3.19 2.25
C PRO A 155 -2.75 4.67 2.63
N GLY A 156 -3.62 5.07 3.57
CA GLY A 156 -3.55 6.40 4.18
C GLY A 156 -2.20 6.67 4.86
N GLN A 157 -1.91 7.94 5.15
CA GLN A 157 -0.60 8.42 5.60
C GLN A 157 0.05 7.57 6.71
N GLY A 158 -0.69 7.28 7.79
CA GLY A 158 -0.16 6.51 8.92
C GLY A 158 0.23 5.07 8.55
N LYS A 159 -0.55 4.41 7.69
CA LYS A 159 -0.24 3.05 7.22
C LYS A 159 0.98 3.06 6.29
N THR A 160 1.07 4.04 5.39
CA THR A 160 2.23 4.21 4.50
C THR A 160 3.51 4.40 5.29
N LEU A 161 3.48 5.26 6.33
CA LEU A 161 4.63 5.47 7.21
C LEU A 161 5.02 4.20 7.96
N ASN A 162 4.04 3.45 8.49
CA ASN A 162 4.33 2.20 9.19
C ASN A 162 4.97 1.14 8.28
N LEU A 163 4.52 1.03 7.02
CA LEU A 163 5.12 0.14 6.02
C LEU A 163 6.57 0.53 5.71
N ILE A 164 6.83 1.83 5.59
CA ILE A 164 8.19 2.32 5.34
C ILE A 164 9.09 2.11 6.56
N LYS A 165 8.60 2.37 7.78
CA LYS A 165 9.34 2.15 9.04
C LYS A 165 9.79 0.70 9.23
N ARG A 166 9.05 -0.26 8.67
CA ARG A 166 9.40 -1.68 8.73
C ARG A 166 10.59 -2.00 7.83
N ASP A 167 10.63 -1.42 6.63
CA ASP A 167 11.56 -1.85 5.57
C ASP A 167 12.78 -0.92 5.43
N PHE A 168 12.62 0.36 5.78
CA PHE A 168 13.64 1.41 5.64
C PHE A 168 13.97 2.07 6.97
N TYR A 169 15.24 2.46 7.13
CA TYR A 169 15.73 3.24 8.26
C TYR A 169 16.13 4.66 7.83
N TRP A 170 15.48 5.67 8.39
CA TRP A 170 15.78 7.08 8.14
C TRP A 170 16.52 7.71 9.33
N ALA A 171 17.81 8.01 9.15
CA ALA A 171 18.64 8.60 10.18
C ALA A 171 18.22 10.06 10.47
N GLY A 172 17.65 10.31 11.65
CA GLY A 172 17.31 11.65 12.13
C GLY A 172 15.84 12.08 11.96
N LYS A 173 14.96 11.19 11.48
CA LYS A 173 13.51 11.44 11.46
C LYS A 173 12.73 10.15 11.67
N LEU A 174 11.87 10.13 12.69
CA LEU A 174 10.61 9.37 12.72
C LEU A 174 9.56 10.04 13.60
#